data_AF-A0A954L7F8-F1
#
_entry.id   AF-A0A954L7F8-F1
#
_cell.length_a   1.000
_cell.length_b   1.000
_cell.length_c   1.000
_cell.angle_alpha   90.00
_cell.angle_beta   90.00
_cell.angle_gamma   90.00
#
_symmetry.space_group_name_H-M   'P 1'
#
loop_
_entity.id
_entity.type
_entity.pdbx_description
1 polymer ?
#
loop_
_entity_poly.entity_id
_entity_poly.type
_entity_poly.pdbx_seq_one_letter_code
_entity_poly.pdbx_strand_id
1 'polypeptide(L)'
;MFQPVSDSSFVPGEHAVLAFWNQHQTFRKLRQKNRGRKRWSFLDGPITANNPMGVHHAWGRTYKDTYQRFFAMTGHDQRYQNGFDCQ
;
A
#
# COMPACT_ATOMS: atom_id res chain seq x y z
N MET A 1 -20.70 -8.89 -20.24
CA MET A 1 -21.20 -7.52 -20.48
C MET A 1 -20.65 -6.64 -19.36
N PHE A 2 -20.13 -5.45 -19.67
CA PHE A 2 -19.60 -4.53 -18.65
C PHE A 2 -20.74 -3.82 -17.91
N GLN A 3 -20.49 -3.40 -16.68
CA GLN A 3 -21.41 -2.54 -15.94
C GLN A 3 -21.35 -1.12 -16.54
N PRO A 4 -22.50 -0.42 -16.69
CA PRO A 4 -22.51 0.97 -17.10
C PRO A 4 -21.79 1.83 -16.06
N VAL A 5 -21.03 2.82 -16.54
CA VAL A 5 -20.36 3.78 -15.65
C VAL A 5 -21.42 4.71 -15.05
N SER A 6 -21.45 4.80 -13.72
CA SER A 6 -22.34 5.69 -12.96
C SER A 6 -21.67 7.03 -12.67
N ASP A 7 -22.06 7.69 -11.57
CA ASP A 7 -21.48 8.93 -11.05
C ASP A 7 -19.93 8.91 -10.98
N SER A 8 -19.31 10.07 -11.22
CA SER A 8 -17.86 10.30 -11.18
C SER A 8 -17.33 10.56 -9.76
N SER A 9 -18.08 10.21 -8.73
CA SER A 9 -17.64 10.33 -7.34
C SER A 9 -16.65 9.21 -6.99
N PHE A 10 -15.39 9.57 -6.78
CA PHE A 10 -14.31 8.62 -6.50
C PHE A 10 -14.30 8.12 -5.05
N VAL A 11 -14.69 8.95 -4.07
CA VAL A 11 -14.60 8.62 -2.64
C VAL A 11 -15.38 7.34 -2.27
N PRO A 12 -16.65 7.16 -2.69
CA PRO A 12 -17.36 5.91 -2.46
C PRO A 12 -16.69 4.70 -3.14
N GLY A 13 -16.13 4.90 -4.34
CA GLY A 13 -15.38 3.88 -5.07
C GLY A 13 -14.11 3.45 -4.33
N GLU A 14 -13.35 4.39 -3.79
CA GLU A 14 -12.16 4.12 -2.97
C GLU A 14 -12.52 3.29 -1.73
N HIS A 15 -13.58 3.66 -1.01
CA HIS A 15 -14.07 2.88 0.13
C HIS A 15 -14.51 1.46 -0.28
N ALA A 16 -15.19 1.31 -1.41
CA ALA A 16 -15.58 0.00 -1.93
C ALA A 16 -14.36 -0.87 -2.28
N VAL A 17 -13.32 -0.29 -2.89
CA VAL A 17 -12.06 -0.99 -3.21
C VAL A 17 -11.31 -1.39 -1.94
N LEU A 18 -11.24 -0.52 -0.93
CA LEU A 18 -10.63 -0.84 0.37
C LEU A 18 -11.37 -1.98 1.07
N ALA A 19 -12.72 -1.94 1.09
CA ALA A 19 -13.54 -3.02 1.63
C ALA A 19 -13.30 -4.35 0.90
N PHE A 20 -13.26 -4.32 -0.44
CA PHE A 20 -12.93 -5.48 -1.26
C PHE A 20 -11.54 -6.04 -0.93
N TRP A 21 -10.50 -5.21 -0.84
CA TRP A 21 -9.15 -5.68 -0.50
C TRP A 21 -9.08 -6.31 0.88
N ASN A 22 -9.80 -5.76 1.86
CA ASN A 22 -9.87 -6.30 3.21
C ASN A 22 -10.59 -7.66 3.24
N GLN A 23 -11.79 -7.73 2.66
CA GLN A 23 -12.60 -8.95 2.59
C GLN A 23 -11.85 -10.11 1.91
N HIS A 24 -11.14 -9.81 0.82
CA HIS A 24 -10.42 -10.82 0.06
C HIS A 24 -8.99 -11.07 0.53
N GLN A 25 -8.55 -10.40 1.60
CA GLN A 25 -7.18 -10.46 2.12
C GLN A 25 -6.12 -10.22 1.02
N THR A 26 -6.39 -9.29 0.10
CA THR A 26 -5.62 -9.10 -1.14
C THR A 26 -4.14 -8.89 -0.89
N PHE A 27 -3.79 -8.04 0.09
CA PHE A 27 -2.41 -7.78 0.45
C PHE A 27 -1.70 -9.01 1.02
N ARG A 28 -2.38 -9.80 1.87
CA ARG A 28 -1.84 -11.06 2.40
C ARG A 28 -1.56 -12.06 1.27
N LYS A 29 -2.48 -12.20 0.32
CA LYS A 29 -2.32 -13.06 -0.86
C LYS A 29 -1.16 -12.61 -1.75
N LEU A 30 -0.99 -11.30 -1.96
CA LEU A 30 0.16 -10.74 -2.66
C LEU A 30 1.49 -11.12 -1.98
N ARG A 31 1.58 -10.94 -0.65
CA ARG A 31 2.77 -11.33 0.12
C ARG A 31 3.04 -12.82 0.02
N GLN A 32 2.02 -13.67 0.11
CA GLN A 32 2.16 -15.11 -0.02
C GLN A 32 2.61 -15.53 -1.42
N LYS A 33 2.06 -14.91 -2.48
CA LYS A 33 2.44 -15.15 -3.88
C LYS A 33 3.93 -14.90 -4.15
N ASN A 34 4.51 -13.94 -3.45
CA ASN A 34 5.91 -13.53 -3.65
C ASN A 34 6.89 -14.10 -2.63
N ARG A 35 6.42 -14.78 -1.58
CA ARG A 35 7.25 -15.29 -0.49
C ARG A 35 8.36 -16.21 -1.02
N GLY A 36 9.60 -15.98 -0.60
CA GLY A 36 10.75 -16.81 -0.97
C GLY A 36 11.34 -16.53 -2.36
N ARG A 37 10.79 -15.58 -3.12
CA ARG A 37 11.36 -15.12 -4.40
C ARG A 37 12.50 -14.13 -4.15
N LYS A 38 13.07 -13.56 -5.22
CA LYS A 38 14.15 -12.55 -5.13
C LYS A 38 13.73 -11.43 -4.19
N ARG A 39 14.54 -11.14 -3.19
CA ARG A 39 14.23 -10.10 -2.20
C ARG A 39 14.46 -8.72 -2.80
N TRP A 40 13.52 -7.81 -2.53
CA TRP A 40 13.75 -6.38 -2.63
C TRP A 40 13.61 -5.77 -1.24
N SER A 41 14.67 -5.09 -0.80
CA SER A 41 14.73 -4.47 0.53
C SER A 41 14.40 -2.99 0.41
N PHE A 42 13.40 -2.57 1.18
CA PHE A 42 13.00 -1.18 1.31
C PHE A 42 13.08 -0.77 2.77
N LEU A 43 13.70 0.38 3.03
CA LEU A 43 13.84 0.96 4.37
C LEU A 43 12.93 2.19 4.46
N ASP A 44 11.94 2.12 5.34
CA ASP A 44 11.06 3.24 5.63
C ASP A 44 11.73 4.19 6.62
N GLY A 45 11.96 5.44 6.21
CA GLY A 45 12.35 6.50 7.15
C GLY A 45 11.22 6.71 8.16
N PRO A 46 11.47 6.48 9.47
CA PRO A 46 10.42 6.50 10.49
C PRO A 46 9.83 7.90 10.63
N ILE A 47 8.52 7.97 10.88
CA ILE A 47 7.88 9.24 11.24
C ILE A 47 7.87 9.38 12.77
N THR A 48 8.11 10.58 13.29
CA THR A 48 8.00 10.81 14.75
C THR A 48 6.53 10.70 15.19
N ALA A 49 6.26 9.93 16.23
CA ALA A 49 4.90 9.62 16.69
C ALA A 49 4.32 10.70 17.62
N ASN A 50 4.45 11.99 17.25
CA ASN A 50 4.10 13.10 18.14
C ASN A 50 2.98 14.03 17.62
N ASN A 51 2.65 13.99 16.32
CA ASN A 51 1.68 14.90 15.72
C ASN A 51 0.89 14.21 14.59
N PRO A 52 -0.30 14.74 14.22
CA PRO A 52 -1.04 14.28 13.05
C PRO A 52 -0.24 14.39 11.75
N MET A 53 -0.52 13.51 10.79
CA MET A 53 0.13 13.53 9.49
C MET A 53 -0.43 14.65 8.59
N GLY A 54 0.43 15.58 8.16
CA GLY A 54 0.14 16.54 7.08
C GLY A 54 0.34 15.98 5.67
N VAL A 55 -0.06 16.76 4.64
CA VAL A 55 -0.02 16.37 3.21
C VAL A 55 1.36 15.93 2.71
N HIS A 56 2.45 16.47 3.25
CA HIS A 56 3.81 16.05 2.91
C HIS A 56 4.09 14.59 3.30
N HIS A 57 3.46 14.07 4.36
CA HIS A 57 3.53 12.64 4.69
C HIS A 57 2.80 11.80 3.65
N ALA A 58 1.64 12.26 3.16
CA ALA A 58 0.90 11.57 2.11
C ALA A 58 1.75 11.47 0.84
N TRP A 59 2.40 12.58 0.44
CA TRP A 59 3.33 12.59 -0.70
C TRP A 59 4.46 11.56 -0.54
N GLY A 60 5.18 11.62 0.58
CA GLY A 60 6.25 10.66 0.87
C GLY A 60 5.75 9.21 0.84
N ARG A 61 4.62 8.92 1.48
CA ARG A 61 4.03 7.57 1.52
C ARG A 61 3.58 7.08 0.13
N THR A 62 3.06 7.96 -0.73
CA THR A 62 2.66 7.60 -2.10
C THR A 62 3.84 7.10 -2.92
N TYR A 63 5.00 7.76 -2.87
CA TYR A 63 6.19 7.26 -3.58
C TYR A 63 6.67 5.92 -3.03
N LYS A 64 6.74 5.79 -1.71
CA LYS A 64 7.17 4.55 -1.05
C LYS A 64 6.26 3.38 -1.45
N ASP A 65 4.94 3.57 -1.43
CA ASP A 65 3.97 2.54 -1.81
C ASP A 65 4.04 2.21 -3.32
N THR A 66 4.24 3.21 -4.18
CA THR A 66 4.37 3.01 -5.64
C THR A 66 5.52 2.06 -5.98
N TYR A 67 6.70 2.27 -5.40
CA TYR A 67 7.85 1.37 -5.62
C TYR A 67 7.61 -0.01 -5.01
N GLN A 68 7.05 -0.08 -3.80
CA GLN A 68 6.69 -1.37 -3.19
C GLN A 68 5.74 -2.16 -4.09
N ARG A 69 4.72 -1.53 -4.69
CA ARG A 69 3.80 -2.17 -5.65
C ARG A 69 4.50 -2.60 -6.93
N PHE A 70 5.36 -1.75 -7.50
CA PHE A 70 6.15 -2.10 -8.69
C PHE A 70 6.98 -3.38 -8.46
N PHE A 71 7.74 -3.44 -7.37
CA PHE A 71 8.54 -4.62 -7.03
C PHE A 71 7.68 -5.84 -6.69
N ALA A 72 6.49 -5.65 -6.12
CA ALA A 72 5.55 -6.73 -5.88
C ALA A 72 5.01 -7.31 -7.19
N MET A 73 4.69 -6.48 -8.18
CA MET A 73 4.22 -6.92 -9.49
C MET A 73 5.29 -7.66 -10.29
N THR A 74 6.57 -7.29 -10.10
CA THR A 74 7.71 -8.01 -10.69
C THR A 74 8.12 -9.26 -9.90
N GLY A 75 7.35 -9.65 -8.87
CA GLY A 75 7.52 -10.91 -8.16
C GLY A 75 8.57 -10.90 -7.05
N HIS A 76 8.95 -9.74 -6.52
CA HIS A 76 9.92 -9.64 -5.44
C HIS A 76 9.27 -9.89 -4.07
N ASP A 77 10.00 -10.60 -3.21
CA ASP A 77 9.66 -10.77 -1.79
C ASP A 77 10.07 -9.52 -1.01
N GLN A 78 9.18 -9.05 -0.13
CA GLN A 78 9.32 -7.78 0.60
C GLN A 78 8.81 -7.90 2.03
N ARG A 79 9.41 -7.13 2.95
CA ARG A 79 9.03 -7.13 4.37
C ARG A 79 7.79 -6.30 4.67
N TYR A 80 7.57 -5.19 3.94
CA TYR A 80 6.53 -4.19 4.19
C TYR A 80 6.52 -3.72 5.66
N GLN A 81 7.64 -3.13 6.09
CA GLN A 81 7.78 -2.64 7.46
C GLN A 81 7.88 -1.12 7.45
N ASN A 82 6.99 -0.49 8.23
CA ASN A 82 7.03 0.94 8.53
C ASN A 82 7.69 1.17 9.89
N GLY A 83 8.26 2.35 10.08
CA GLY A 83 8.88 2.76 11.34
C GLY A 83 8.18 3.96 11.98
N PHE A 84 8.25 4.03 13.31
CA PHE A 84 7.89 5.20 14.09
C PHE A 84 9.05 5.54 15.02
N ASP A 85 9.38 6.82 15.09
CA ASP A 85 10.37 7.35 16.03
C ASP A 85 9.65 7.88 17.26
N CYS A 86 10.10 7.47 18.44
CA CYS A 86 9.43 7.71 19.73
C CYS A 86 10.36 8.39 20.75
N GLN A 87 11.40 9.08 20.27
CA GLN A 87 12.25 9.93 21.13
C GLN A 87 11.46 11.08 21.76
#